data_AF-A0A961HZ43-F1
#
_entry.id   AF-A0A961HZ43-F1
#
_cell.length_a   1.000
_cell.length_b   1.000
_cell.length_c   1.000
_cell.angle_alpha   90.00
_cell.angle_beta   90.00
_cell.angle_gamma   90.00
#
_symmetry.space_group_name_H-M   'P 1'
#
loop_
_entity.id
_entity.type
_entity.pdbx_description
1 polymer ?
#
loop_
_entity_poly.entity_id
_entity_poly.type
_entity_poly.pdbx_seq_one_letter_code
_entity_poly.pdbx_strand_id
1 'polypeptide(L)' 'MEFLIWIAATVVTVIPLLKLLPHFGINKYWALAAAIPFGVLVLLWVMAAKLQELERR' A
#
# COMPACT_ATOMS: atom_id res chain seq x y z
N MET A 1 4.74 24.78 -1.97
CA MET A 1 5.60 23.68 -2.44
C MET A 1 5.40 22.41 -1.62
N GLU A 2 5.45 22.48 -0.29
CA GLU A 2 5.27 21.31 0.60
C GLU A 2 4.01 20.47 0.33
N PHE A 3 2.84 21.11 0.18
CA PHE A 3 1.59 20.41 -0.12
C PHE A 3 1.60 19.67 -1.47
N LEU A 4 2.22 20.26 -2.50
CA LEU A 4 2.36 19.63 -3.82
C LEU A 4 3.31 18.43 -3.76
N ILE A 5 4.38 18.53 -2.98
CA ILE A 5 5.32 17.43 -2.74
C ILE A 5 4.62 16.29 -1.99
N TRP A 6 3.80 16.60 -0.99
CA TRP A 6 3.05 15.60 -0.25
C TRP A 6 2.04 14.86 -1.14
N ILE A 7 1.27 15.58 -1.95
CA ILE A 7 0.36 14.96 -2.94
C ILE A 7 1.13 14.08 -3.91
N ALA A 8 2.25 14.55 -4.46
CA ALA A 8 3.06 13.77 -5.39
C ALA A 8 3.58 12.49 -4.73
N ALA A 9 4.08 12.58 -3.49
CA ALA A 9 4.54 11.42 -2.72
C ALA A 9 3.40 10.42 -2.45
N THR A 10 2.21 10.90 -2.08
CA THR A 10 1.03 10.06 -1.90
C THR A 10 0.63 9.37 -3.20
N VAL A 11 0.57 10.08 -4.33
CA VAL A 11 0.20 9.51 -5.63
C VAL A 11 1.19 8.44 -6.07
N VAL A 12 2.49 8.72 -5.96
CA VAL A 12 3.55 7.75 -6.29
C VAL A 12 3.48 6.50 -5.41
N THR A 13 2.98 6.61 -4.18
CA THR A 13 2.79 5.46 -3.27
C THR A 13 1.48 4.70 -3.52
N VAL A 14 0.38 5.41 -3.78
CA VAL A 14 -0.96 4.81 -3.96
C VAL A 14 -1.05 4.02 -5.26
N ILE A 15 -0.52 4.55 -6.37
CA ILE A 15 -0.62 3.91 -7.70
C ILE A 15 -0.08 2.45 -7.71
N PRO A 16 1.12 2.15 -7.21
CA PRO A 16 1.61 0.77 -7.16
C PRO A 16 0.78 -0.09 -6.20
N LEU A 17 0.32 0.44 -5.07
CA LEU A 17 -0.51 -0.30 -4.12
C LEU A 17 -1.86 -0.74 -4.72
N LEU A 18 -2.45 0.05 -5.63
CA LEU A 18 -3.66 -0.34 -6.35
C LEU A 18 -3.49 -1.66 -7.14
N LYS A 19 -2.27 -1.98 -7.57
CA LYS A 19 -1.93 -3.23 -8.26
C LYS A 19 -1.40 -4.31 -7.31
N LEU A 20 -0.61 -3.94 -6.31
CA LEU A 20 -0.03 -4.88 -5.35
C LEU A 20 -1.08 -5.50 -4.43
N LEU A 21 -1.97 -4.70 -3.85
CA LEU A 21 -2.94 -5.19 -2.87
C LEU A 21 -3.82 -6.34 -3.41
N PRO A 22 -4.38 -6.26 -4.64
CA PRO A 22 -5.11 -7.37 -5.24
C PRO A 22 -4.31 -8.67 -5.39
N HIS A 23 -2.98 -8.60 -5.59
CA HIS A 23 -2.13 -9.78 -5.68
C HIS A 23 -2.13 -10.59 -4.38
N PHE A 24 -2.23 -9.90 -3.23
CA PHE A 24 -2.34 -10.52 -1.91
C PHE A 24 -3.79 -10.81 -1.48
N GLY A 25 -4.77 -10.64 -2.37
CA GLY A 25 -6.20 -10.80 -2.06
C GLY A 25 -6.80 -9.66 -1.23
N ILE A 26 -6.10 -8.52 -1.13
CA ILE A 26 -6.55 -7.34 -0.40
C ILE A 26 -7.31 -6.40 -1.36
N ASN A 27 -8.40 -5.79 -0.90
CA ASN A 27 -9.18 -4.85 -1.72
C ASN A 27 -8.34 -3.63 -2.13
N LYS A 28 -8.26 -3.34 -3.44
CA LYS A 28 -7.48 -2.24 -4.01
C LYS A 28 -7.74 -0.86 -3.37
N TYR A 29 -8.96 -0.59 -2.90
CA TYR A 29 -9.31 0.72 -2.32
C TYR A 29 -8.60 0.99 -0.99
N TRP A 30 -8.05 -0.05 -0.33
CA TRP A 30 -7.18 0.13 0.83
C TRP A 30 -5.90 0.90 0.49
N ALA A 31 -5.50 1.00 -0.78
CA ALA A 31 -4.38 1.84 -1.19
C ALA A 31 -4.55 3.31 -0.74
N LEU A 32 -5.78 3.82 -0.56
CA LEU A 32 -6.02 5.18 -0.05
C LEU A 32 -5.51 5.40 1.37
N ALA A 33 -5.36 4.33 2.18
CA ALA A 33 -4.75 4.44 3.50
C ALA A 33 -3.28 4.92 3.43
N ALA A 34 -2.62 4.74 2.28
CA ALA A 34 -1.26 5.23 2.03
C ALA A 34 -1.14 6.77 2.00
N ALA A 35 -2.27 7.50 1.99
CA ALA A 35 -2.25 8.95 2.22
C ALA A 35 -1.76 9.31 3.63
N ILE A 36 -1.88 8.39 4.58
CA ILE A 36 -1.39 8.54 5.95
C ILE A 36 -0.09 7.74 6.08
N PRO A 37 1.00 8.31 6.62
CA PRO A 37 2.29 7.59 6.75
C PRO A 37 2.15 6.22 7.44
N PHE A 38 1.37 6.15 8.52
CA PHE A 38 1.09 4.90 9.22
C PHE A 38 0.29 3.89 8.40
N GLY A 39 -0.57 4.36 7.49
CA GLY A 39 -1.35 3.47 6.63
C GLY A 39 -0.46 2.69 5.67
N VAL A 40 0.59 3.31 5.12
CA VAL A 40 1.59 2.59 4.31
C VAL A 40 2.25 1.49 5.12
N LEU A 41 2.69 1.78 6.35
CA LEU A 41 3.38 0.82 7.21
C LEU A 41 2.48 -0.39 7.52
N VAL A 42 1.21 -0.15 7.84
CA VAL A 42 0.23 -1.22 8.09
C VAL A 42 -0.01 -2.07 6.85
N LEU A 43 -0.18 -1.45 5.67
CA LEU A 43 -0.38 -2.19 4.43
C LEU A 43 0.84 -3.06 4.08
N LEU A 44 2.05 -2.54 4.26
CA LEU A 44 3.28 -3.30 4.06
C LEU A 44 3.40 -4.47 5.03
N TRP A 45 3.05 -4.28 6.31
CA TRP A 45 3.03 -5.36 7.29
C TRP A 45 2.06 -6.48 6.89
N VAL A 46 0.83 -6.12 6.51
CA VAL A 46 -0.19 -7.08 6.10
C VAL A 46 0.25 -7.83 4.84
N MET A 47 0.82 -7.13 3.85
CA MET A 47 1.39 -7.75 2.65
C MET A 47 2.54 -8.70 2.98
N ALA A 48 3.44 -8.34 3.90
CA ALA A 48 4.54 -9.20 4.33
C ALA A 48 4.03 -10.47 5.02
N ALA A 49 3.04 -10.35 5.90
CA ALA A 49 2.39 -11.51 6.52
C ALA A 49 1.72 -12.43 5.47
N LYS A 50 1.05 -11.84 4.47
CA LYS A 50 0.43 -12.58 3.36
C LYS A 50 1.47 -13.23 2.44
N LEU A 51 2.63 -12.59 2.24
CA LEU A 51 3.73 -13.16 1.47
C LEU A 51 4.23 -14.46 2.11
N GLN A 52 4.42 -14.48 3.43
CA GLN A 52 4.81 -15.69 4.16
C GLN A 52 3.78 -16.83 4.01
N GLU A 53 2.48 -16.49 3.95
CA GLU A 53 1.42 -17.48 3.71
C GLU A 53 1.48 -18.06 2.28
N LEU A 54 1.88 -17.26 1.28
CA LEU A 54 2.01 -17.68 -0.11
C LEU A 54 3.26 -18.55 -0.33
N GLU A 55 4.39 -18.18 0.28
CA GLU A 55 5.65 -18.95 0.18
C GLU A 55 5.58 -20.31 0.88
N ARG A 56 4.64 -20.48 1.82
CA ARG A 56 4.43 -21.74 2.54
C ARG A 56 3.58 -22.74 1.75
N ARG A 57 2.92 -22.31 0.67
CA ARG A 57 2.08 -23.15 -0.19
C ARG A 57 2.90 -23.72 -1.34
#